data_AF-A0A3M8H4Y2-F1
#
_entry.id   AF-A0A3M8H4Y2-F1
#
_cell.length_a   1.000
_cell.length_b   1.000
_cell.length_c   1.000
_cell.angle_alpha   90.00
_cell.angle_beta   90.00
_cell.angle_gamma   90.00
#
_symmetry.space_group_name_H-M   'P 1'
#
loop_
_entity.id
_entity.type
_entity.pdbx_description
1 polymer ?
#
loop_
_entity_poly.entity_id
_entity_poly.type
_entity_poly.pdbx_seq_one_letter_code
_entity_poly.pdbx_strand_id
1 'polypeptide(L)'
;MAVTPLLDPLVADPFLKIQLILLAINIIPIWPLDGGRMMLSLILIFHPRIRMIELYLTLSLLLITISVFITFILLPKTLFLLGLSLFLLLQIVNEWRYRKYRFAFEKHVMKRLT
;
A
#
# COMPACT_ATOMS: atom_id res chain seq x y z
N MET A 1 19.51 10.67 -27.90
CA MET A 1 19.44 9.31 -27.31
C MET A 1 17.97 8.95 -27.22
N ALA A 2 17.43 8.25 -28.21
CA ALA A 2 16.02 7.88 -28.27
C ALA A 2 15.82 6.57 -27.51
N VAL A 3 15.18 6.62 -26.34
CA VAL A 3 15.05 5.47 -25.42
C VAL A 3 13.85 4.57 -25.79
N THR A 4 13.01 4.96 -26.76
CA THR A 4 11.86 4.14 -27.18
C THR A 4 11.66 4.17 -28.69
N PRO A 5 11.94 3.08 -29.43
CA PRO A 5 11.79 3.05 -30.89
C PRO A 5 10.32 3.01 -31.38
N LEU A 6 9.35 2.87 -30.46
CA LEU A 6 7.93 2.69 -30.77
C LEU A 6 7.05 3.93 -30.52
N LEU A 7 7.55 4.97 -29.85
CA LEU A 7 6.77 6.14 -29.43
C LEU A 7 7.46 7.44 -29.86
N ASP A 8 6.66 8.41 -30.29
CA ASP A 8 7.12 9.77 -30.60
C ASP A 8 7.84 10.38 -29.38
N PRO A 9 9.07 10.93 -29.53
CA PRO A 9 9.85 11.49 -28.41
C PRO A 9 9.07 12.48 -27.52
N LEU A 10 8.14 13.25 -28.12
CA LEU A 10 7.30 14.21 -27.41
C LEU A 10 6.36 13.57 -26.37
N VAL A 11 5.99 12.30 -26.58
CA VAL A 11 5.11 11.52 -25.68
C VAL A 11 5.93 10.58 -24.81
N ALA A 12 7.07 10.07 -25.31
CA ALA A 12 7.92 9.12 -24.61
C ALA A 12 8.49 9.68 -23.30
N ASP A 13 9.00 10.92 -23.33
CA ASP A 13 9.61 11.56 -22.15
C ASP A 13 8.63 11.78 -20.98
N PRO A 14 7.45 12.39 -21.17
CA PRO A 14 6.48 12.53 -20.09
C PRO A 14 5.93 11.17 -19.62
N PHE A 15 5.76 10.21 -20.53
CA PHE A 15 5.33 8.86 -20.18
C PHE A 15 6.32 8.17 -19.24
N LEU A 16 7.61 8.15 -19.61
CA LEU A 16 8.67 7.57 -18.78
C LEU A 16 8.72 8.24 -17.40
N LYS A 17 8.58 9.57 -17.35
CA LYS A 17 8.54 10.31 -16.10
C LYS A 17 7.38 9.87 -15.20
N ILE A 18 6.17 9.71 -15.75
CA ILE A 18 5.00 9.23 -15.01
C ILE A 18 5.23 7.80 -14.52
N GLN A 19 5.74 6.90 -15.37
CA GLN A 19 6.01 5.51 -14.98
C GLN A 19 7.03 5.40 -13.86
N LEU A 20 8.11 6.21 -13.91
CA LEU A 20 9.10 6.25 -12.84
C LEU A 20 8.51 6.76 -11.52
N ILE A 21 7.62 7.76 -11.56
CA ILE A 21 6.91 8.25 -10.37
C ILE A 21 5.99 7.16 -9.81
N LEU A 22 5.21 6.48 -10.66
CA LEU A 22 4.34 5.37 -10.25
C LEU A 22 5.13 4.21 -9.65
N LEU A 23 6.28 3.88 -10.22
CA LEU A 23 7.19 2.87 -9.70
C LEU A 23 7.71 3.27 -8.30
N ALA A 24 8.18 4.51 -8.14
CA ALA A 24 8.68 5.00 -6.87
C ALA A 24 7.60 4.98 -5.78
N ILE A 25 6.37 5.36 -6.11
CA ILE A 25 5.24 5.33 -5.19
C ILE A 25 4.88 3.87 -4.82
N ASN A 26 4.81 2.97 -5.79
CA ASN A 26 4.44 1.59 -5.52
C ASN A 26 5.48 0.81 -4.73
N ILE A 27 6.76 1.19 -4.75
CA ILE A 27 7.81 0.54 -3.93
C ILE A 27 7.74 0.94 -2.45
N ILE A 28 7.00 2.01 -2.09
CA ILE A 28 6.88 2.46 -0.70
C ILE A 28 6.30 1.32 0.16
N PRO A 29 6.93 0.98 1.31
CA PRO A 29 6.53 -0.13 2.15
C PRO A 29 5.31 0.22 3.03
N ILE A 30 4.22 0.67 2.40
CA ILE A 30 2.93 1.00 3.03
C ILE A 30 1.85 0.13 2.41
N TRP A 31 1.15 -0.65 3.22
CA TRP A 31 -0.05 -1.36 2.76
C TRP A 31 -1.15 -0.32 2.44
N PRO A 32 -1.85 -0.36 1.28
CA PRO A 32 -2.05 -1.48 0.34
C PRO A 32 -1.17 -1.47 -0.93
N LEU A 33 -0.19 -0.56 -1.03
CA LEU A 33 0.68 -0.43 -2.19
C LEU A 33 1.49 -1.72 -2.42
N ASP A 34 1.93 -1.96 -3.66
CA ASP A 34 2.60 -3.21 -4.03
C ASP A 34 3.83 -3.50 -3.17
N GLY A 35 4.64 -2.49 -2.87
CA GLY A 35 5.80 -2.56 -1.98
C GLY A 35 5.41 -2.86 -0.54
N GLY A 36 4.25 -2.36 -0.08
CA GLY A 36 3.71 -2.74 1.22
C GLY A 36 3.24 -4.19 1.28
N ARG A 37 2.69 -4.72 0.18
CA ARG A 37 2.35 -6.15 0.06
C ARG A 37 3.58 -7.03 0.08
N MET A 38 4.61 -6.65 -0.69
CA MET A 38 5.91 -7.32 -0.71
C MET A 38 6.54 -7.34 0.69
N MET A 39 6.52 -6.20 1.39
CA MET A 39 7.07 -6.09 2.74
C MET A 39 6.30 -6.97 3.73
N LEU A 40 4.96 -7.00 3.65
CA LEU A 40 4.17 -7.89 4.50
C LEU A 40 4.49 -9.37 4.25
N SER A 41 4.60 -9.79 2.98
CA SER A 41 5.00 -11.15 2.62
C SER A 41 6.39 -11.49 3.14
N LEU A 42 7.34 -10.55 3.07
CA LEU A 42 8.68 -10.74 3.59
C LEU A 42 8.68 -10.89 5.12
N ILE A 43 7.92 -10.06 5.83
CA ILE A 43 7.73 -10.19 7.29
C ILE A 43 7.17 -11.58 7.63
N LEU A 44 6.19 -12.07 6.87
CA LEU A 44 5.59 -13.40 7.07
C LEU A 44 6.57 -14.55 6.88
N ILE A 45 7.51 -14.44 5.93
CA ILE A 45 8.55 -15.44 5.70
C ILE A 45 9.50 -15.55 6.90
N PHE A 46 9.97 -14.41 7.43
CA PHE A 46 10.92 -14.40 8.53
C PHE A 46 10.26 -14.59 9.90
N HIS A 47 9.06 -14.04 10.07
CA HIS A 47 8.33 -13.98 11.33
C HIS A 47 6.83 -14.23 11.08
N PRO A 48 6.38 -15.49 11.00
CA PRO A 48 4.98 -15.86 10.75
C PRO A 48 4.07 -15.62 11.98
N ARG A 49 4.39 -14.62 12.81
CA ARG A 49 3.59 -14.24 13.96
C ARG A 49 2.56 -13.21 13.54
N ILE A 50 1.29 -13.51 13.80
CA ILE A 50 0.15 -12.61 13.56
C ILE A 50 0.42 -11.21 14.12
N ARG A 51 1.02 -11.11 15.32
CA ARG A 51 1.34 -9.82 15.97
C ARG A 51 2.18 -8.87 15.09
N MET A 52 3.08 -9.40 14.26
CA MET A 52 3.91 -8.57 13.37
C MET A 52 3.08 -7.99 12.21
N ILE A 53 2.12 -8.76 11.70
CA ILE A 53 1.15 -8.31 10.70
C ILE A 53 0.29 -7.19 11.27
N GLU A 54 -0.21 -7.36 12.50
CA GLU A 54 -1.02 -6.34 13.17
C GLU A 54 -0.25 -5.04 13.36
N LEU A 55 0.99 -5.13 13.81
CA LEU A 55 1.86 -3.95 13.98
C LEU A 55 2.10 -3.25 12.65
N TYR A 56 2.41 -3.99 11.59
CA TYR A 56 2.65 -3.45 10.26
C TYR A 56 1.42 -2.74 9.66
N LEU A 57 0.24 -3.38 9.79
CA LEU A 57 -1.02 -2.77 9.35
C LEU A 57 -1.38 -1.55 10.19
N THR A 58 -1.09 -1.54 11.50
CA THR A 58 -1.34 -0.38 12.37
C THR A 58 -0.46 0.81 11.96
N LEU A 59 0.83 0.57 11.70
CA LEU A 59 1.75 1.61 11.25
C LEU A 59 1.32 2.17 9.89
N SER A 60 0.95 1.30 8.95
CA SER A 60 0.45 1.72 7.64
C SER A 60 -0.84 2.55 7.76
N LEU A 61 -1.76 2.16 8.66
CA LEU A 61 -3.01 2.88 8.92
C LEU A 61 -2.73 4.28 9.48
N LEU A 62 -1.80 4.38 10.44
CA LEU A 62 -1.41 5.64 11.06
C LEU A 62 -0.78 6.59 10.03
N LEU A 63 0.15 6.10 9.20
CA LEU A 63 0.77 6.89 8.14
C LEU A 63 -0.24 7.41 7.12
N ILE A 64 -1.17 6.57 6.67
CA ILE A 64 -2.22 6.97 5.72
C ILE A 64 -3.16 8.00 6.35
N THR A 65 -3.54 7.80 7.62
CA THR A 65 -4.41 8.76 8.34
C THR A 65 -3.75 10.13 8.47
N ILE A 66 -2.45 10.17 8.79
CA ILE A 66 -1.69 11.43 8.82
C ILE A 66 -1.65 12.07 7.43
N SER A 67 -1.46 11.28 6.36
CA SER A 67 -1.47 11.80 4.99
C SER A 67 -2.83 12.40 4.59
N VAL A 68 -3.95 11.77 4.96
CA VAL A 68 -5.30 12.32 4.77
C VAL A 68 -5.44 13.66 5.51
N PHE A 69 -4.99 13.75 6.75
CA PHE A 69 -5.09 14.97 7.54
C PHE A 69 -4.26 16.13 6.94
N ILE A 70 -3.04 15.84 6.51
CA ILE A 70 -2.17 16.83 5.85
C ILE A 70 -2.80 17.32 4.53
N THR A 71 -3.29 16.40 3.69
CA THR A 71 -3.91 16.77 2.41
C THR A 71 -5.21 17.54 2.61
N PHE A 72 -5.97 17.24 3.67
CA PHE A 72 -7.19 18.00 4.00
C PHE A 72 -6.90 19.47 4.35
N ILE A 73 -5.84 19.74 5.14
CA ILE A 73 -5.44 21.12 5.50
C ILE A 73 -5.00 21.93 4.26
N LEU A 74 -4.45 21.25 3.25
CA LEU A 74 -3.91 21.86 2.03
C LEU A 74 -4.95 22.03 0.90
N LEU A 75 -6.24 21.89 1.20
CA LEU A 75 -7.31 22.18 0.25
C LEU A 75 -7.28 23.66 -0.18
N PRO A 76 -7.62 23.97 -1.44
CA PRO A 76 -8.16 23.10 -2.49
C PRO A 76 -7.09 22.47 -3.41
N LYS A 77 -5.83 22.87 -3.30
CA LYS A 77 -4.76 22.52 -4.26
C LYS A 77 -4.47 21.01 -4.33
N THR A 78 -4.85 20.27 -3.29
CA THR A 78 -4.51 18.85 -3.11
C THR A 78 -5.73 17.92 -3.19
N LEU A 79 -6.85 18.36 -3.78
CA LEU A 79 -8.10 17.60 -3.83
C LEU A 79 -7.92 16.20 -4.45
N PHE A 80 -7.10 16.06 -5.49
CA PHE A 80 -6.74 14.77 -6.08
C PHE A 80 -5.97 13.86 -5.10
N LEU A 81 -4.99 14.41 -4.39
CA LEU A 81 -4.22 13.68 -3.38
C LEU A 81 -5.10 13.28 -2.19
N LEU A 82 -6.06 14.13 -1.80
CA LEU A 82 -7.05 13.80 -0.80
C LEU A 82 -7.90 12.60 -1.24
N GLY A 83 -8.40 12.59 -2.48
CA GLY A 83 -9.13 11.45 -3.03
C GLY A 83 -8.31 10.15 -3.02
N LEU A 84 -7.04 10.19 -3.43
CA LEU A 84 -6.12 9.05 -3.36
C LEU A 84 -5.88 8.58 -1.93
N SER A 85 -5.61 9.50 -1.01
CA SER A 85 -5.33 9.17 0.39
C SER A 85 -6.54 8.53 1.07
N LEU A 86 -7.76 9.01 0.78
CA LEU A 86 -9.01 8.39 1.24
C LEU A 86 -9.22 6.99 0.65
N PHE A 87 -8.92 6.79 -0.63
CA PHE A 87 -8.98 5.46 -1.25
C PHE A 87 -8.03 4.47 -0.56
N LEU A 88 -6.78 4.90 -0.28
CA LEU A 88 -5.82 4.09 0.47
C LEU A 88 -6.32 3.80 1.90
N LEU A 89 -6.95 4.78 2.56
CA LEU A 89 -7.52 4.62 3.90
C LEU A 89 -8.62 3.56 3.92
N LEU A 90 -9.54 3.58 2.94
CA LEU A 90 -10.60 2.58 2.83
C LEU A 90 -10.03 1.16 2.61
N GLN A 91 -9.00 1.03 1.78
CA GLN A 91 -8.34 -0.25 1.53
C GLN A 91 -7.72 -0.84 2.79
N ILE A 92 -7.00 -0.04 3.57
CA ILE A 92 -6.36 -0.53 4.79
C ILE A 92 -7.37 -0.83 5.90
N VAL A 93 -8.45 -0.05 6.02
CA VAL A 93 -9.54 -0.34 6.97
C VAL A 93 -10.22 -1.66 6.62
N ASN A 94 -10.41 -1.95 5.33
CA ASN A 94 -10.94 -3.23 4.88
C ASN A 94 -10.01 -4.40 5.26
N GLU A 95 -8.69 -4.27 5.04
CA GLU A 95 -7.73 -5.31 5.43
C GLU A 95 -7.67 -5.49 6.96
N TRP A 96 -7.70 -4.38 7.71
CA TRP A 96 -7.74 -4.41 9.17
C TRP A 96 -8.97 -5.17 9.70
N ARG A 97 -10.12 -5.02 9.04
CA ARG A 97 -11.32 -5.79 9.34
C ARG A 97 -11.14 -7.27 8.97
N TYR A 98 -10.45 -7.57 7.87
CA TYR A 98 -10.20 -8.93 7.38
C TYR A 98 -9.31 -9.76 8.33
N ARG A 99 -8.43 -9.11 9.08
CA ARG A 99 -7.57 -9.71 10.12
C ARG A 99 -8.32 -10.66 11.07
N LYS A 100 -9.55 -10.32 11.49
CA LYS A 100 -10.36 -11.14 12.40
C LYS A 100 -10.66 -12.52 11.80
N TYR A 101 -10.87 -12.59 10.48
CA TYR A 101 -11.13 -13.84 9.77
C TYR A 101 -9.85 -14.67 9.65
N ARG A 102 -8.69 -14.04 9.39
CA ARG A 102 -7.39 -14.74 9.39
C ARG A 102 -7.11 -15.41 10.73
N PHE A 103 -7.35 -14.70 11.83
CA PHE A 103 -7.19 -15.25 13.19
C PHE A 103 -8.13 -16.42 13.46
N ALA A 104 -9.41 -16.29 13.07
CA ALA A 104 -10.39 -17.36 13.23
C ALA A 104 -10.01 -18.61 12.41
N PHE A 105 -9.52 -18.41 11.18
CA PHE A 105 -9.05 -19.48 10.30
C PHE A 105 -7.84 -20.21 10.87
N GLU A 106 -6.79 -19.50 11.28
CA GLU A 106 -5.61 -20.12 11.89
C GLU A 106 -5.97 -20.92 13.14
N LYS A 107 -6.82 -20.38 14.02
CA LYS A 107 -7.28 -21.10 15.21
C LYS A 107 -8.03 -22.39 14.85
N HIS A 108 -8.80 -22.39 13.76
CA HIS A 108 -9.58 -23.54 13.32
C HIS A 108 -8.72 -24.60 12.63
N VAL A 109 -7.78 -24.20 11.77
CA VAL A 109 -6.89 -25.11 11.05
C VAL A 109 -5.86 -25.74 11.99
N MET A 110 -5.25 -24.94 12.87
CA MET A 110 -4.26 -25.46 13.83
C MET A 110 -4.89 -26.47 14.80
N LYS A 111 -6.17 -26.27 15.19
CA LYS A 111 -6.92 -27.23 16.01
C LYS A 111 -7.18 -28.59 15.35
N ARG A 112 -7.02 -28.72 14.03
CA ARG A 112 -7.18 -30.00 13.32
C ARG A 112 -5.86 -30.76 13.14
N LEU A 113 -4.73 -30.11 13.38
CA LEU A 113 -3.39 -30.67 13.19
C LEU A 113 -2.73 -31.17 14.48
N THR A 114 -3.34 -30.87 15.64
CA THR A 114 -3.03 -31.40 16.97
C THR A 114 -4.20 -32.19 17.50
#